data_AF-A0A841GMN8-F1
#
_entry.id   AF-A0A841GMN8-F1
#
_cell.length_a   1.000
_cell.length_b   1.000
_cell.length_c   1.000
_cell.angle_alpha   90.00
_cell.angle_beta   90.00
_cell.angle_gamma   90.00
#
_symmetry.space_group_name_H-M   'P 1'
#
loop_
_entity.id
_entity.type
_entity.pdbx_description
1 polymer ?
#
loop_
_entity_poly.entity_id
_entity_poly.type
_entity_poly.pdbx_seq_one_letter_code
_entity_poly.pdbx_strand_id
1 'polypeptide(L)'
;MRILLSNSFLVEEFEPDVWVTSDFENLQIPYTLFYNGQAVFIYDHFKFVDTILNNSEKIIDFGFFKAGILVGSSISVAENYLKDVELFIVFDKTNYTSKFLLRKAQTIVASDISGKTILSLFIYKDKTNYIKTLPNIGIVDDSMSHVLWEKEFKESKRVEI
;
A
#
# COMPACT_ATOMS: atom_id res chain seq x y z
N MET A 1 9.00 -8.04 -6.44
CA MET A 1 8.13 -7.16 -5.66
C MET A 1 7.27 -6.32 -6.59
N ARG A 2 6.15 -6.89 -7.00
CA ARG A 2 5.03 -6.25 -7.68
C ARG A 2 3.93 -6.06 -6.63
N ILE A 3 3.60 -4.80 -6.32
CA ILE A 3 2.48 -4.46 -5.42
C ILE A 3 1.39 -3.87 -6.29
N LEU A 4 0.18 -4.43 -6.23
CA LEU A 4 -0.97 -3.92 -6.96
C LEU A 4 -1.93 -3.25 -5.99
N LEU A 5 -2.38 -2.05 -6.37
CA LEU A 5 -3.38 -1.25 -5.66
C LEU A 5 -4.59 -1.16 -6.58
N SER A 6 -5.71 -1.80 -6.28
CA SER A 6 -6.84 -1.74 -7.21
C SER A 6 -8.17 -2.05 -6.53
N ASN A 7 -9.25 -1.60 -7.17
CA ASN A 7 -10.59 -2.08 -6.89
C ASN A 7 -10.77 -3.40 -7.67
N SER A 8 -10.68 -4.53 -6.95
CA SER A 8 -11.03 -5.94 -7.23
C SER A 8 -11.20 -6.54 -8.66
N PHE A 9 -10.65 -5.98 -9.75
CA PHE A 9 -10.92 -6.53 -11.10
C PHE A 9 -9.70 -6.99 -11.94
N LEU A 10 -8.45 -6.91 -11.45
CA LEU A 10 -7.27 -7.14 -12.31
C LEU A 10 -6.16 -7.98 -11.67
N VAL A 11 -6.49 -9.18 -11.18
CA VAL A 11 -5.52 -10.04 -10.46
C VAL A 11 -4.88 -11.11 -11.36
N GLU A 12 -5.65 -11.72 -12.26
CA GLU A 12 -5.22 -12.93 -12.99
C GLU A 12 -4.05 -12.69 -13.95
N GLU A 13 -3.91 -11.50 -14.54
CA GLU A 13 -2.86 -11.23 -15.52
C GLU A 13 -1.47 -10.95 -14.91
N PHE A 14 -1.41 -10.57 -13.62
CA PHE A 14 -0.21 -9.90 -13.09
C PHE A 14 0.53 -10.66 -11.99
N GLU A 15 -0.07 -11.69 -11.38
CA GLU A 15 0.52 -12.49 -10.28
C GLU A 15 1.38 -11.66 -9.30
N PRO A 16 0.80 -10.64 -8.62
CA PRO A 16 1.55 -9.75 -7.74
C PRO A 16 2.07 -10.46 -6.50
N ASP A 17 3.11 -9.91 -5.90
CA ASP A 17 3.60 -10.38 -4.60
C ASP A 17 2.65 -9.97 -3.46
N VAL A 18 2.09 -8.75 -3.52
CA VAL A 18 1.10 -8.22 -2.57
C VAL A 18 0.02 -7.43 -3.30
N TRP A 19 -1.23 -7.63 -2.91
CA TRP A 19 -2.39 -6.85 -3.38
C TRP A 19 -3.00 -6.06 -2.24
N VAL A 20 -3.34 -4.81 -2.49
CA VAL A 20 -3.98 -3.92 -1.52
C VAL A 20 -5.26 -3.37 -2.12
N THR A 21 -6.36 -3.51 -1.37
CA THR A 21 -7.68 -3.25 -1.93
C THR A 21 -8.72 -2.86 -0.88
N SER A 22 -9.85 -2.34 -1.37
CA SER A 22 -11.02 -1.97 -0.56
C SER A 22 -12.27 -2.81 -0.88
N ASP A 23 -12.16 -3.81 -1.76
CA ASP A 23 -13.21 -4.73 -2.18
C ASP A 23 -12.72 -6.20 -2.14
N PHE A 24 -13.68 -7.14 -2.08
CA PHE A 24 -13.46 -8.53 -1.66
C PHE A 24 -13.53 -9.56 -2.80
N GLU A 25 -13.74 -9.17 -4.05
CA GLU A 25 -14.02 -10.15 -5.11
C GLU A 25 -12.72 -10.82 -5.62
N ASN A 26 -12.75 -12.16 -5.72
CA ASN A 26 -11.72 -13.01 -6.33
C ASN A 26 -10.27 -12.75 -5.90
N LEU A 27 -9.88 -13.34 -4.76
CA LEU A 27 -8.48 -13.37 -4.34
C LEU A 27 -7.84 -14.67 -4.85
N GLN A 28 -6.86 -14.64 -5.75
CA GLN A 28 -5.96 -15.77 -6.02
C GLN A 28 -4.50 -15.29 -6.02
N ILE A 29 -4.02 -14.85 -4.85
CA ILE A 29 -2.73 -14.14 -4.76
C ILE A 29 -1.98 -14.47 -3.47
N PRO A 30 -0.64 -14.33 -3.48
CA PRO A 30 0.21 -14.70 -2.35
C PRO A 30 -0.16 -13.96 -1.07
N TYR A 31 -0.25 -12.63 -1.12
CA TYR A 31 -0.69 -11.80 0.01
C TYR A 31 -1.74 -10.78 -0.40
N THR A 32 -2.79 -10.63 0.42
CA THR A 32 -3.86 -9.64 0.24
C THR A 32 -4.05 -8.81 1.50
N LEU A 33 -4.03 -7.48 1.35
CA LEU A 33 -4.45 -6.51 2.36
C LEU A 33 -5.79 -5.91 1.95
N PHE A 34 -6.84 -6.21 2.71
CA PHE A 34 -8.18 -5.66 2.48
C PHE A 34 -8.54 -4.63 3.55
N TYR A 35 -8.98 -3.44 3.15
CA TYR A 35 -9.39 -2.38 4.07
C TYR A 35 -10.86 -2.03 3.93
N ASN A 36 -11.64 -2.24 5.01
CA ASN A 36 -13.08 -1.95 5.02
C ASN A 36 -13.45 -0.51 5.48
N GLY A 37 -12.45 0.36 5.69
CA GLY A 37 -12.68 1.69 6.24
C GLY A 37 -12.54 1.79 7.77
N GLN A 38 -12.27 0.68 8.46
CA GLN A 38 -11.98 0.64 9.89
C GLN A 38 -10.76 -0.22 10.21
N ALA A 39 -10.63 -1.38 9.59
CA ALA A 39 -9.55 -2.32 9.84
C ALA A 39 -8.98 -2.86 8.53
N VAL A 40 -7.72 -3.24 8.58
CA VAL A 40 -7.03 -3.97 7.51
C VAL A 40 -7.02 -5.44 7.88
N PHE A 41 -7.48 -6.28 6.97
CA PHE A 41 -7.47 -7.73 7.07
C PHE A 41 -6.37 -8.26 6.17
N ILE A 42 -5.55 -9.15 6.71
CA ILE A 42 -4.40 -9.73 6.03
C ILE A 42 -4.72 -11.18 5.70
N TYR A 43 -4.58 -11.51 4.42
CA TYR A 43 -4.68 -12.88 3.93
C TYR A 43 -3.37 -13.30 3.28
N ASP A 44 -3.00 -14.56 3.49
CA ASP A 44 -1.86 -15.24 2.87
C ASP A 44 -2.39 -16.50 2.19
N HIS A 45 -2.31 -16.56 0.85
CA HIS A 45 -2.84 -17.65 0.03
C HIS A 45 -4.22 -18.13 0.54
N PHE A 46 -5.22 -17.23 0.55
CA PHE A 46 -6.60 -17.46 1.00
C PHE A 46 -6.83 -17.71 2.50
N LYS A 47 -5.76 -17.75 3.31
CA LYS A 47 -5.89 -17.94 4.76
C LYS A 47 -5.83 -16.59 5.45
N PHE A 48 -6.79 -16.34 6.34
CA PHE A 48 -6.74 -15.20 7.22
C PHE A 48 -5.51 -15.32 8.14
N VAL A 49 -4.68 -14.29 8.13
CA VAL A 49 -3.45 -14.21 8.92
C VAL A 49 -3.69 -13.35 10.15
N ASP A 50 -4.26 -12.15 9.94
CA ASP A 50 -4.26 -11.12 10.97
C ASP A 50 -5.20 -9.95 10.64
N THR A 51 -5.50 -9.16 11.67
CA THR A 51 -6.26 -7.90 11.56
C THR A 51 -5.53 -6.75 12.23
N ILE A 52 -5.39 -5.64 11.52
CA ILE A 52 -4.88 -4.37 12.04
C ILE A 52 -6.05 -3.41 12.20
N LEU A 53 -6.37 -3.06 13.45
CA LEU A 53 -7.54 -2.23 13.79
C LEU A 53 -7.30 -0.75 13.47
N ASN A 54 -8.37 0.04 13.48
CA ASN A 54 -8.26 1.49 13.32
C ASN A 54 -7.35 2.10 14.38
N ASN A 55 -6.63 3.16 14.03
CA ASN A 55 -5.71 3.88 14.91
C ASN A 55 -4.57 2.99 15.44
N SER A 56 -4.21 1.95 14.69
CA SER A 56 -3.11 1.07 15.03
C SER A 56 -2.09 1.02 13.91
N GLU A 57 -0.97 0.40 14.22
CA GLU A 57 0.12 0.15 13.28
C GLU A 57 0.71 -1.22 13.56
N LYS A 58 1.23 -1.84 12.51
CA LYS A 58 1.92 -3.14 12.62
C LYS A 58 2.98 -3.26 11.54
N ILE A 59 4.12 -3.82 11.92
CA ILE A 59 5.13 -4.24 10.94
C ILE A 59 4.80 -5.67 10.53
N ILE A 60 4.64 -5.90 9.23
CA ILE A 60 4.45 -7.22 8.65
C ILE A 60 5.70 -7.60 7.88
N ASP A 61 6.22 -8.78 8.18
CA ASP A 61 7.32 -9.38 7.44
C ASP A 61 6.74 -10.35 6.40
N PHE A 62 6.87 -10.00 5.13
CA PHE A 62 6.43 -10.82 4.01
C PHE A 62 7.53 -11.80 3.54
N GLY A 63 8.62 -11.94 4.32
CA GLY A 63 9.75 -12.82 4.06
C GLY A 63 10.84 -12.21 3.17
N PHE A 64 10.45 -11.42 2.16
CA PHE A 64 11.37 -10.73 1.25
C PHE A 64 11.44 -9.21 1.47
N PHE A 65 10.53 -8.66 2.28
CA PHE A 65 10.54 -7.27 2.74
C PHE A 65 9.66 -7.10 3.99
N LYS A 66 9.90 -6.03 4.76
CA LYS A 66 9.03 -5.58 5.85
C LYS A 66 8.24 -4.34 5.43
N ALA A 67 6.94 -4.37 5.69
CA ALA A 67 6.07 -3.22 5.51
C ALA A 67 5.58 -2.71 6.86
N GLY A 68 5.66 -1.39 7.06
CA GLY A 68 4.92 -0.73 8.13
C GLY A 68 3.50 -0.45 7.66
N ILE A 69 2.50 -1.10 8.24
CA ILE A 69 1.09 -0.84 7.94
C ILE A 69 0.51 0.10 9.00
N LEU A 70 -0.07 1.22 8.57
CA LEU A 70 -0.70 2.24 9.43
C LEU A 70 -2.17 2.44 9.06
N VAL A 71 -3.05 2.49 10.07
CA VAL A 71 -4.50 2.65 9.87
C VAL A 71 -5.04 3.83 10.68
N GLY A 72 -5.73 4.76 10.02
CA GLY A 72 -6.54 5.81 10.64
C GLY A 72 -5.73 6.95 11.26
N SER A 73 -5.82 7.12 12.58
CA SER A 73 -5.11 8.20 13.28
C SER A 73 -3.61 7.99 13.40
N SER A 74 -3.11 6.75 13.24
CA SER A 74 -1.68 6.43 13.35
C SER A 74 -0.81 7.04 12.24
N ILE A 75 -1.44 7.59 11.20
CA ILE A 75 -0.80 8.31 10.07
C ILE A 75 -0.17 9.65 10.54
N SER A 76 -0.32 10.04 11.80
CA SER A 76 0.40 11.18 12.37
C SER A 76 1.69 10.76 13.06
N VAL A 77 2.64 11.70 13.13
CA VAL A 77 3.96 11.65 13.81
C VAL A 77 5.10 11.14 12.91
N ALA A 78 6.17 11.94 12.82
CA ALA A 78 7.39 11.63 12.07
C ALA A 78 8.06 10.32 12.55
N GLU A 79 8.01 10.04 13.85
CA GLU A 79 8.61 8.86 14.48
C GLU A 79 8.10 7.53 13.88
N ASN A 80 6.81 7.45 13.55
CA ASN A 80 6.23 6.25 12.94
C ASN A 80 6.84 5.95 11.58
N TYR A 81 7.32 6.99 10.88
CA TYR A 81 7.92 6.89 9.56
C TYR A 81 9.43 6.63 9.59
N LEU A 82 10.10 6.77 10.74
CA LEU A 82 11.55 6.50 10.87
C LEU A 82 11.88 5.02 11.13
N LYS A 83 10.88 4.15 11.09
CA LYS A 83 11.06 2.71 11.34
C LYS A 83 11.88 2.03 10.25
N ASP A 84 12.61 1.00 10.64
CA ASP A 84 13.41 0.17 9.73
C ASP A 84 12.51 -0.80 8.94
N VAL A 85 11.79 -0.24 7.98
CA VAL A 85 10.95 -0.95 7.00
C VAL A 85 11.31 -0.48 5.59
N GLU A 86 11.01 -1.29 4.59
CA GLU A 86 11.30 -1.00 3.20
C GLU A 86 10.27 -0.03 2.60
N LEU A 87 9.02 -0.10 3.06
CA LEU A 87 7.95 0.82 2.68
C LEU A 87 6.85 0.91 3.75
N PHE A 88 6.05 1.97 3.64
CA PHE A 88 4.83 2.12 4.44
C PHE A 88 3.58 1.94 3.59
N ILE A 89 2.58 1.24 4.15
CA ILE A 89 1.24 1.11 3.59
C ILE A 89 0.25 1.77 4.54
N VAL A 90 -0.51 2.73 4.04
CA VAL A 90 -1.28 3.65 4.85
C VAL A 90 -2.76 3.59 4.47
N PHE A 91 -3.64 3.43 5.45
CA PHE A 91 -5.08 3.32 5.23
C PHE A 91 -5.85 4.36 6.06
N ASP A 92 -6.76 5.12 5.46
CA ASP A 92 -7.66 6.01 6.21
C ASP A 92 -9.04 6.06 5.54
N LYS A 93 -10.08 6.32 6.34
CA LYS A 93 -11.41 6.66 5.85
C LYS A 93 -11.82 8.03 6.39
N THR A 94 -12.34 8.88 5.51
CA THR A 94 -12.86 10.18 5.91
C THR A 94 -13.91 10.71 4.95
N ASN A 95 -14.85 11.49 5.47
CA ASN A 95 -15.77 12.28 4.66
C ASN A 95 -15.38 13.77 4.65
N TYR A 96 -14.36 14.16 5.41
CA TYR A 96 -13.90 15.54 5.55
C TYR A 96 -12.78 15.83 4.54
N THR A 97 -13.00 16.81 3.67
CA THR A 97 -12.00 17.25 2.67
C THR A 97 -10.69 17.69 3.34
N SER A 98 -10.77 18.39 4.48
CA SER A 98 -9.61 18.86 5.23
C SER A 98 -8.74 17.69 5.73
N LYS A 99 -9.36 16.65 6.31
CA LYS A 99 -8.64 15.46 6.75
C LYS A 99 -8.02 14.72 5.57
N PHE A 100 -8.74 14.59 4.45
CA PHE A 100 -8.21 13.97 3.23
C PHE A 100 -6.94 14.69 2.73
N LEU A 101 -7.01 16.01 2.53
CA LEU A 101 -5.86 16.81 2.09
C LEU A 101 -4.71 16.78 3.10
N LEU A 102 -5.01 16.81 4.39
CA LEU A 102 -4.01 16.67 5.44
C LEU A 102 -3.27 15.33 5.34
N ARG A 103 -3.99 14.22 5.09
CA ARG A 103 -3.36 12.91 4.90
C ARG A 103 -2.43 12.88 3.69
N LYS A 104 -2.82 13.50 2.58
CA LYS A 104 -1.94 13.63 1.40
C LYS A 104 -0.67 14.39 1.73
N ALA A 105 -0.78 15.51 2.43
CA ALA A 105 0.40 16.30 2.83
C ALA A 105 1.30 15.53 3.80
N GLN A 106 0.71 14.82 4.77
CA GLN A 106 1.44 14.01 5.73
C GLN A 106 2.22 12.88 5.06
N THR A 107 1.65 12.20 4.06
CA THR A 107 2.37 11.12 3.36
C THR A 107 3.53 11.65 2.52
N ILE A 108 3.41 12.85 1.94
CA ILE A 108 4.55 13.54 1.28
C ILE A 108 5.67 13.79 2.27
N VAL A 109 5.37 14.54 3.34
CA VAL A 109 6.37 14.91 4.36
C VAL A 109 6.98 13.68 5.01
N ALA A 110 6.17 12.66 5.27
CA ALA A 110 6.63 11.40 5.83
C ALA A 110 7.58 10.66 4.89
N SER A 111 7.31 10.62 3.59
CA SER A 111 8.19 9.99 2.60
C SER A 111 9.55 10.69 2.54
N ASP A 112 9.54 12.03 2.56
CA ASP A 112 10.76 12.83 2.54
C ASP A 112 11.60 12.66 3.81
N ILE A 113 10.97 12.71 5.00
CA ILE A 113 11.67 12.55 6.29
C ILE A 113 12.21 11.13 6.47
N SER A 114 11.43 10.12 6.09
CA SER A 114 11.82 8.71 6.26
C SER A 114 12.80 8.21 5.20
N GLY A 115 12.83 8.86 4.03
CA GLY A 115 13.50 8.33 2.85
C GLY A 115 12.85 7.05 2.31
N LYS A 116 11.60 6.75 2.67
CA LYS A 116 10.87 5.54 2.27
C LYS A 116 9.72 5.84 1.33
N THR A 117 9.37 4.84 0.51
CA THR A 117 8.15 4.88 -0.32
C THR A 117 6.93 4.73 0.57
N ILE A 118 5.89 5.53 0.31
CA ILE A 118 4.61 5.43 1.01
C ILE A 118 3.50 5.14 -0.01
N LEU A 119 2.80 4.04 0.20
CA LEU A 119 1.60 3.66 -0.54
C LEU A 119 0.39 3.94 0.34
N SER A 120 -0.54 4.74 -0.14
CA SER A 120 -1.72 5.12 0.65
C SER A 120 -3.01 4.74 -0.06
N LEU A 121 -3.95 4.18 0.69
CA LEU A 121 -5.32 3.91 0.30
C LEU A 121 -6.25 4.72 1.20
N PHE A 122 -6.88 5.75 0.64
CA PHE A 122 -7.82 6.61 1.34
C PHE A 122 -9.23 6.47 0.79
N ILE A 123 -10.17 6.04 1.64
CA ILE A 123 -11.60 6.07 1.33
C ILE A 123 -12.12 7.47 1.66
N TYR A 124 -12.33 8.30 0.64
CA TYR A 124 -12.86 9.65 0.76
C TYR A 124 -14.24 9.76 0.11
N LYS A 125 -15.28 10.07 0.90
CA LYS A 125 -16.68 10.11 0.45
C LYS A 125 -17.07 8.85 -0.32
N ASP A 126 -16.73 7.70 0.26
CA ASP A 126 -16.94 6.35 -0.27
C ASP A 126 -16.30 6.08 -1.64
N LYS A 127 -15.36 6.92 -2.06
CA LYS A 127 -14.48 6.66 -3.20
C LYS A 127 -13.08 6.29 -2.70
N THR A 128 -12.52 5.23 -3.25
CA THR A 128 -11.14 4.83 -2.96
C THR A 128 -10.17 5.69 -3.75
N ASN A 129 -9.16 6.23 -3.07
CA ASN A 129 -8.09 7.05 -3.64
C ASN A 129 -6.78 6.36 -3.31
N TYR A 130 -5.98 6.12 -4.34
CA TYR A 130 -4.67 5.52 -4.22
C TYR A 130 -3.61 6.58 -4.44
N ILE A 131 -2.62 6.64 -3.55
CA ILE A 131 -1.56 7.64 -3.61
C ILE A 131 -0.23 6.94 -3.44
N LYS A 132 0.65 7.13 -4.41
CA LYS A 132 2.06 6.73 -4.29
C LYS A 132 2.92 7.97 -4.11
N THR A 133 3.68 7.97 -3.02
CA THR A 133 4.64 9.01 -2.71
C THR A 133 6.05 8.44 -2.71
N LEU A 134 6.98 9.15 -3.37
CA LEU A 134 8.41 8.84 -3.37
C LEU A 134 9.23 9.96 -2.70
N PRO A 135 10.33 9.61 -2.00
CA PRO A 135 11.18 10.59 -1.32
C PRO A 135 11.79 11.59 -2.29
N ASN A 136 11.79 12.87 -1.93
CA ASN A 136 12.31 14.02 -2.69
C ASN A 136 11.65 14.26 -4.05
N ILE A 137 10.63 13.46 -4.40
CA ILE A 137 9.86 13.57 -5.65
C ILE A 137 8.43 14.04 -5.34
N GLY A 138 7.86 13.59 -4.21
CA GLY A 138 6.49 13.91 -3.82
C GLY A 138 5.48 12.88 -4.34
N ILE A 139 4.29 13.34 -4.71
CA ILE A 139 3.23 12.46 -5.25
C ILE A 139 3.55 12.14 -6.71
N VAL A 140 3.69 10.85 -7.00
CA VAL A 140 3.98 10.34 -8.35
C VAL A 140 2.72 9.79 -9.00
N ASP A 141 1.76 9.35 -8.20
CA ASP A 141 0.44 8.89 -8.66
C ASP A 141 -0.63 9.30 -7.64
N ASP A 142 -1.69 9.94 -8.15
CA ASP A 142 -2.85 10.47 -7.43
C ASP A 142 -4.17 10.01 -8.08
N SER A 143 -4.09 9.08 -9.03
CA SER A 143 -5.24 8.63 -9.81
C SER A 143 -5.00 7.24 -10.41
N MET A 144 -5.79 6.26 -9.94
CA MET A 144 -6.04 4.96 -10.58
C MET A 144 -4.87 3.95 -10.61
N SER A 145 -4.98 3.01 -9.68
CA SER A 145 -4.98 1.56 -9.92
C SER A 145 -3.71 0.83 -10.36
N HIS A 146 -2.64 1.49 -10.81
CA HIS A 146 -1.46 0.75 -11.30
C HIS A 146 -0.14 1.45 -10.99
N VAL A 147 0.58 0.89 -10.02
CA VAL A 147 2.02 1.12 -9.87
C VAL A 147 2.74 -0.08 -10.49
N LEU A 148 3.16 0.04 -11.74
CA LEU A 148 4.11 -0.88 -12.35
C LEU A 148 5.54 -0.41 -12.08
N TRP A 149 6.34 -1.26 -11.45
CA TRP A 149 7.80 -1.12 -11.39
C TRP A 149 8.41 -2.22 -12.25
N GLU A 150 8.83 -1.89 -13.47
CA GLU A 150 9.67 -2.78 -14.24
C GLU A 150 11.07 -2.78 -13.63
N LYS A 151 11.52 -3.94 -13.16
CA LYS A 151 12.96 -4.17 -12.96
C LYS A 151 13.55 -4.26 -14.35
N GLU A 152 14.47 -3.36 -14.71
CA GLU A 152 15.27 -3.50 -15.94
C GLU A 152 15.76 -4.95 -16.03
N PHE A 153 15.21 -5.72 -16.97
CA PHE A 153 15.80 -6.98 -17.39
C PHE A 153 17.11 -6.61 -18.07
N LYS A 154 18.24 -6.73 -17.35
CA LYS A 154 19.50 -6.94 -18.07
C LYS A 154 19.37 -8.27 -18.80
N GLU A 155 19.34 -8.19 -20.13
CA GLU A 155 19.28 -9.32 -21.07
C GLU A 155 20.12 -10.51 -20.56
N SER A 156 19.46 -11.57 -20.09
CA SER A 156 20.09 -12.88 -20.13
C SER A 156 19.81 -13.45 -21.51
N LYS A 157 20.82 -13.35 -22.37
CA LYS A 157 20.89 -13.91 -23.72
C LYS A 157 20.09 -15.22 -23.85
N ARG A 158 19.34 -15.33 -24.95
CA ARG A 158 18.88 -16.62 -25.48
C ARG A 158 20.04 -17.62 -25.43
N VAL A 159 19.85 -18.71 -24.71
CA VAL A 159 20.57 -19.95 -25.00
C VAL A 159 19.56 -20.80 -25.75
N GLU A 160 19.71 -20.82 -27.08
CA GLU A 160 19.18 -21.91 -27.89
C GLU A 160 19.99 -23.15 -27.57
N ILE A 161 19.34 -24.20 -27.02
CA ILE A 161 19.56 -25.61 -27.36
C ILE A 161 18.21 -26.32 -27.24
#